data_AF-A0A838F9W0-F1
#
_entry.id   AF-A0A838F9W0-F1
#
_cell.length_a   1.000
_cell.length_b   1.000
_cell.length_c   1.000
_cell.angle_alpha   90.00
_cell.angle_beta   90.00
_cell.angle_gamma   90.00
#
_symmetry.space_group_name_H-M   'P 1'
#
loop_
_entity.id
_entity.type
_entity.pdbx_description
1 polymer ?
#
loop_
_entity_poly.entity_id
_entity_poly.type
_entity_poly.pdbx_seq_one_letter_code
_entity_poly.pdbx_strand_id
1 'polypeptide(L)'
;MYTSVKDFLTDWKFETENTENLFANLTDSSLNQRIYSEGRTLARLAHHLALTTAEMLNRMGGNLNQPEESALVPQTAKELQHILKQTNKASFEELKKWNDDMLHQEVPMYGEPW
;
A
#
# COMPACT_ATOMS: atom_id res chain seq x y z
N MET A 1 2.87 -18.89 -5.74
CA MET A 1 3.55 -18.24 -4.59
C MET A 1 4.99 -17.98 -4.99
N TYR A 2 5.57 -16.88 -4.51
CA TYR A 2 6.99 -16.59 -4.74
C TYR A 2 7.85 -17.53 -3.89
N THR A 3 9.01 -17.91 -4.42
CA THR A 3 10.05 -18.66 -3.69
C THR A 3 11.33 -17.85 -3.52
N SER A 4 11.31 -16.60 -3.97
CA SER A 4 12.45 -15.69 -4.05
C SER A 4 11.96 -14.29 -3.71
N VAL A 5 12.49 -13.72 -2.62
CA VAL A 5 12.22 -12.34 -2.21
C VAL A 5 12.68 -11.38 -3.31
N LYS A 6 13.77 -11.71 -4.00
CA LYS A 6 14.29 -10.92 -5.12
C LYS A 6 13.30 -10.84 -6.29
N ASP A 7 12.66 -11.95 -6.63
CA ASP A 7 11.71 -11.99 -7.74
C ASP A 7 10.45 -11.20 -7.35
N PHE A 8 9.96 -11.39 -6.12
CA PHE A 8 8.87 -10.59 -5.56
C PHE A 8 9.19 -9.08 -5.60
N LEU A 9 10.38 -8.67 -5.14
CA LEU A 9 10.78 -7.25 -5.15
C LEU A 9 10.91 -6.68 -6.57
N THR A 10 11.24 -7.52 -7.56
CA THR A 10 11.33 -7.11 -8.96
C THR A 10 9.94 -6.76 -9.49
N ASP A 11 8.97 -7.65 -9.30
CA ASP A 11 7.58 -7.43 -9.70
C ASP A 11 6.94 -6.30 -8.88
N TRP A 12 7.19 -6.28 -7.57
CA TRP A 12 6.70 -5.24 -6.67
C TRP A 12 7.17 -3.84 -7.08
N LYS A 13 8.43 -3.71 -7.52
CA LYS A 13 8.94 -2.44 -8.03
C LYS A 13 8.15 -1.97 -9.26
N PHE A 14 7.87 -2.86 -10.21
CA PHE A 14 7.07 -2.52 -11.39
C PHE A 14 5.64 -2.10 -11.01
N GLU A 15 4.98 -2.84 -10.13
CA GLU A 15 3.61 -2.53 -9.68
C GLU A 15 3.51 -1.22 -8.90
N THR A 16 4.48 -0.95 -8.02
CA THR A 16 4.53 0.31 -7.26
C THR A 16 4.79 1.52 -8.16
N GLU A 17 5.71 1.42 -9.14
CA GLU A 17 5.95 2.48 -10.13
C GLU A 17 4.70 2.77 -10.97
N ASN A 18 4.00 1.73 -11.44
CA ASN A 18 2.75 1.90 -12.19
C ASN A 18 1.64 2.53 -11.34
N THR A 19 1.51 2.11 -10.09
CA THR A 19 0.51 2.68 -9.18
C THR A 19 0.82 4.16 -8.88
N GLU A 20 2.09 4.52 -8.69
CA GLU A 20 2.50 5.92 -8.53
C GLU A 20 2.21 6.77 -9.78
N ASN A 21 2.37 6.20 -10.98
CA ASN A 21 2.01 6.86 -12.23
C ASN A 21 0.50 7.07 -12.34
N LEU A 22 -0.32 6.11 -11.90
CA LEU A 22 -1.77 6.30 -11.82
C LEU A 22 -2.14 7.42 -10.83
N PHE A 23 -1.51 7.45 -9.66
CA PHE A 23 -1.73 8.51 -8.67
C PHE A 23 -1.31 9.90 -9.18
N ALA A 24 -0.31 9.98 -10.07
CA ALA A 24 0.10 11.23 -10.69
C ALA A 24 -0.98 11.84 -11.61
N ASN A 25 -1.99 11.07 -12.02
CA ASN A 25 -3.12 11.54 -12.82
C ASN A 25 -4.31 11.99 -11.97
N LEU A 26 -4.25 11.85 -10.64
CA LEU A 26 -5.29 12.33 -9.75
C LEU A 26 -5.29 13.86 -9.71
N THR A 27 -6.49 14.44 -9.71
CA THR A 27 -6.72 15.86 -9.44
C THR A 27 -7.59 16.00 -8.20
N ASP A 28 -7.51 17.13 -7.50
CA ASP A 28 -8.37 17.40 -6.33
C ASP A 28 -9.86 17.28 -6.68
N SER A 29 -10.27 17.66 -7.90
CA SER A 29 -11.65 17.49 -8.38
C SER A 29 -12.05 16.03 -8.59
N SER A 30 -11.14 15.17 -9.06
CA SER A 30 -11.41 13.75 -9.28
C SER A 30 -11.67 12.97 -7.98
N LEU A 31 -11.15 13.45 -6.85
CA LEU A 31 -11.21 12.76 -5.57
C LEU A 31 -12.64 12.50 -5.07
N ASN A 32 -13.58 13.36 -5.45
CA ASN A 32 -14.99 13.25 -5.06
C ASN A 32 -15.78 12.26 -5.92
N GLN A 33 -15.20 11.73 -7.00
CA GLN A 33 -15.85 10.76 -7.86
C GLN A 33 -16.20 9.50 -7.06
N ARG A 34 -17.48 9.13 -7.02
CA ARG A 34 -17.94 7.86 -6.45
C ARG A 34 -18.02 6.80 -7.54
N ILE A 35 -17.72 5.55 -7.17
CA ILE A 35 -17.88 4.40 -8.10
C ILE A 35 -19.36 4.16 -8.42
N TYR A 36 -20.22 4.32 -7.43
CA TYR A 36 -21.69 4.32 -7.53
C TYR A 36 -22.27 5.11 -6.34
N SER A 37 -23.59 5.30 -6.28
CA SER A 37 -24.25 6.19 -5.29
C SER A 37 -23.82 5.95 -3.84
N GLU A 38 -23.75 4.70 -3.40
CA GLU A 38 -23.36 4.29 -2.04
C GLU A 38 -21.90 3.84 -1.94
N GLY A 39 -21.17 3.87 -3.06
CA GLY A 39 -19.79 3.41 -3.16
C GLY A 39 -18.78 4.36 -2.53
N ARG A 40 -17.55 3.83 -2.36
CA ARG A 40 -16.37 4.62 -1.96
C ARG A 40 -16.07 5.70 -3.00
N THR A 41 -15.56 6.83 -2.53
CA THR A 41 -14.98 7.85 -3.40
C THR A 41 -13.60 7.42 -3.89
N LEU A 42 -13.12 8.03 -4.97
CA LEU A 42 -11.76 7.86 -5.45
C LEU A 42 -10.74 8.23 -4.38
N ALA A 43 -10.99 9.28 -3.59
CA ALA A 43 -10.16 9.63 -2.43
C ALA A 43 -10.01 8.48 -1.44
N ARG A 44 -11.13 7.82 -1.08
CA ARG A 44 -11.10 6.72 -0.11
C ARG A 44 -10.38 5.50 -0.66
N LEU A 45 -10.52 5.21 -1.95
CA LEU A 45 -9.82 4.11 -2.60
C LEU A 45 -8.31 4.38 -2.70
N ALA A 46 -7.92 5.57 -3.14
CA ALA A 46 -6.52 5.98 -3.21
C ALA A 46 -5.86 5.97 -1.83
N HIS A 47 -6.54 6.51 -0.82
CA HIS A 47 -6.02 6.49 0.55
C HIS A 47 -5.87 5.07 1.10
N HIS A 48 -6.86 4.19 0.84
CA HIS A 48 -6.78 2.79 1.24
C HIS A 48 -5.55 2.11 0.62
N LEU A 49 -5.35 2.22 -0.69
CA LEU A 49 -4.18 1.66 -1.37
C LEU A 49 -2.86 2.22 -0.81
N ALA A 50 -2.82 3.51 -0.47
CA ALA A 50 -1.62 4.18 0.06
C ALA A 50 -1.22 3.74 1.48
N LEU A 51 -2.12 3.11 2.24
CA LEU A 51 -1.86 2.68 3.63
C LEU A 51 -1.82 1.15 3.79
N THR A 52 -2.60 0.40 3.02
CA THR A 52 -2.78 -1.04 3.24
C THR A 52 -1.48 -1.83 3.18
N THR A 53 -0.55 -1.48 2.28
CA THR A 53 0.69 -2.25 2.11
C THR A 53 1.56 -2.22 3.36
N ALA A 54 1.79 -1.05 3.93
CA ALA A 54 2.55 -0.95 5.16
C ALA A 54 1.73 -1.40 6.39
N GLU A 55 0.39 -1.31 6.35
CA GLU A 55 -0.47 -1.79 7.44
C GLU A 55 -0.35 -3.31 7.58
N MET A 56 -0.42 -4.02 6.45
CA MET A 56 -0.18 -5.46 6.38
C MET A 56 1.25 -5.81 6.79
N LEU A 57 2.27 -5.08 6.31
CA LEU A 57 3.66 -5.33 6.70
C LEU A 57 3.88 -5.17 8.21
N ASN A 58 3.27 -4.17 8.84
CA ASN A 58 3.34 -3.99 10.29
C ASN A 58 2.68 -5.14 11.06
N ARG A 59 1.57 -5.70 10.56
CA ARG A 59 0.95 -6.90 11.16
C ARG A 59 1.86 -8.13 11.09
N MET A 60 2.70 -8.21 10.06
CA MET A 60 3.71 -9.26 9.88
C MET A 60 4.99 -9.00 10.69
N GLY A 61 4.99 -8.03 11.60
CA GLY A 61 6.14 -7.70 12.45
C GLY A 61 7.08 -6.63 11.88
N GLY A 62 6.71 -6.00 10.77
CA GLY A 62 7.41 -4.82 10.26
C GLY A 62 7.29 -3.60 11.18
N ASN A 63 8.15 -2.60 10.96
CA ASN A 63 8.14 -1.35 11.73
C ASN A 63 8.13 -0.12 10.80
N LEU A 64 7.08 0.01 10.02
CA LEU A 64 6.84 1.13 9.12
C LEU A 64 6.08 2.23 9.85
N ASN A 65 6.68 3.42 9.90
CA ASN A 65 6.02 4.61 10.43
C ASN A 65 5.07 5.19 9.37
N GLN A 66 3.77 5.06 9.61
CA GLN A 66 2.73 5.51 8.70
C GLN A 66 1.42 5.81 9.46
N PRO A 67 0.50 6.59 8.86
CA PRO A 67 -0.81 6.82 9.44
C PRO A 67 -1.58 5.51 9.66
N GLU A 68 -2.44 5.48 10.69
CA GLU A 68 -3.38 4.38 10.90
C GLU A 68 -4.40 4.31 9.75
N GLU A 69 -4.97 3.12 9.50
CA GLU A 69 -6.03 2.95 8.50
C GLU A 69 -7.29 3.81 8.79
N SER A 70 -7.49 4.11 10.08
CA SER A 70 -8.56 4.98 10.61
C SER A 70 -8.31 6.47 10.36
N ALA A 71 -7.12 6.85 9.88
CA ALA A 71 -6.75 8.24 9.64
C ALA A 71 -7.71 8.92 8.66
N LEU A 72 -7.85 10.23 8.84
CA LEU A 72 -8.65 11.06 7.96
C LEU A 72 -8.12 10.96 6.53
N VAL A 73 -9.04 10.82 5.57
CA VAL A 73 -8.69 10.77 4.16
C VAL A 73 -8.15 12.15 3.73
N PRO A 74 -6.94 12.22 3.15
CA PRO A 74 -6.38 13.45 2.59
C PRO A 74 -7.32 14.13 1.60
N GLN A 75 -7.32 15.47 1.59
CA GLN A 75 -8.21 16.25 0.73
C GLN A 75 -7.57 16.65 -0.61
N THR A 76 -6.28 16.38 -0.80
CA THR A 76 -5.56 16.75 -2.03
C THR A 76 -4.92 15.54 -2.69
N ALA A 77 -4.90 15.53 -4.01
CA ALA A 77 -4.28 14.48 -4.81
C ALA A 77 -2.77 14.41 -4.54
N LYS A 78 -2.14 15.57 -4.33
CA LYS A 78 -0.71 15.68 -4.02
C LYS A 78 -0.35 15.00 -2.70
N GLU A 79 -1.19 15.13 -1.68
CA GLU A 79 -0.97 14.48 -0.38
C GLU A 79 -1.13 12.97 -0.48
N LEU A 80 -2.14 12.47 -1.21
CA LEU A 80 -2.30 11.04 -1.49
C LEU A 80 -1.08 10.46 -2.23
N GLN A 81 -0.58 11.17 -3.25
CA GLN A 81 0.61 10.76 -3.98
C GLN A 81 1.85 10.75 -3.07
N HIS A 82 1.97 11.73 -2.17
CA HIS A 82 3.08 11.79 -1.23
C HIS A 82 3.08 10.60 -0.26
N ILE A 83 1.92 10.30 0.33
CA ILE A 83 1.74 9.17 1.25
C ILE A 83 2.04 7.86 0.53
N LEU A 84 1.47 7.63 -0.66
CA LEU A 84 1.75 6.42 -1.43
C LEU A 84 3.26 6.23 -1.68
N LYS A 85 3.97 7.28 -2.10
CA LYS A 85 5.42 7.22 -2.35
C LYS A 85 6.22 6.90 -1.10
N GLN A 86 5.87 7.52 0.03
CA GLN A 86 6.52 7.24 1.31
C GLN A 86 6.28 5.80 1.75
N THR A 87 5.03 5.33 1.66
CA THR A 87 4.64 3.97 1.98
C THR A 87 5.34 2.95 1.09
N ASN A 88 5.36 3.14 -0.23
CA ASN A 88 6.04 2.24 -1.18
C ASN A 88 7.52 2.13 -0.87
N LYS A 89 8.19 3.27 -0.65
CA LYS A 89 9.62 3.30 -0.29
C LYS A 89 9.87 2.56 1.02
N ALA A 90 9.10 2.85 2.06
CA ALA A 90 9.25 2.20 3.36
C ALA A 90 8.99 0.68 3.27
N SER A 91 7.96 0.28 2.52
CA SER A 91 7.61 -1.12 2.27
C SER A 91 8.74 -1.86 1.57
N PHE A 92 9.31 -1.25 0.52
CA PHE A 92 10.43 -1.83 -0.21
C PHE A 92 11.66 -2.01 0.67
N GLU A 93 12.01 -1.02 1.51
CA GLU A 93 13.13 -1.14 2.44
C GLU A 93 12.88 -2.18 3.55
N GLU A 94 11.63 -2.36 3.99
CA GLU A 94 11.30 -3.40 4.95
C GLU A 94 11.44 -4.80 4.33
N LEU A 95 10.86 -5.00 3.15
CA LEU A 95 10.85 -6.29 2.45
C LEU A 95 12.25 -6.76 2.03
N LYS A 96 13.21 -5.85 1.82
CA LYS A 96 14.62 -6.22 1.57
C LYS A 96 15.28 -6.96 2.73
N LYS A 97 14.73 -6.85 3.94
CA LYS A 97 15.26 -7.52 5.14
C LYS A 97 14.83 -8.98 5.21
N TRP A 98 13.87 -9.38 4.37
CA TRP A 98 13.33 -10.72 4.37
C TRP A 98 14.27 -11.69 3.64
N ASN A 99 14.14 -12.97 3.96
CA ASN A 99 14.77 -14.07 3.25
C ASN A 99 13.70 -15.01 2.67
N ASP A 100 14.13 -15.92 1.79
CA ASP A 100 13.20 -16.78 1.05
C ASP A 100 12.41 -17.74 1.96
N ASP A 101 12.98 -18.18 3.10
CA ASP A 101 12.27 -19.05 4.06
C ASP A 101 11.07 -18.33 4.71
N MET A 102 11.12 -17.00 4.85
CA MET A 102 10.01 -16.22 5.40
C MET A 102 8.77 -16.23 4.49
N LEU A 103 8.91 -16.49 3.19
CA LEU A 103 7.79 -16.57 2.25
C LEU A 103 6.90 -17.81 2.47
N HIS A 104 7.36 -18.75 3.28
CA HIS A 104 6.66 -19.99 3.60
C HIS A 104 6.08 -20.01 5.02
N GLN A 105 6.25 -18.93 5.79
CA GLN A 105 5.76 -18.83 7.15
C GLN A 105 4.33 -18.31 7.15
N GLU A 106 3.46 -18.97 7.92
CA GLU A 106 2.12 -18.44 8.17
C GLU A 106 2.19 -17.28 9.17
N VAL A 107 1.45 -16.22 8.87
CA VAL A 107 1.31 -15.04 9.73
C VAL A 107 -0.15 -14.79 10.08
N PRO A 108 -0.47 -14.39 11.32
CA PRO A 108 -1.83 -14.04 11.68
C PRO A 108 -2.23 -12.74 10.99
N MET A 109 -3.19 -12.82 10.07
CA MET A 109 -3.69 -11.71 9.28
C MET A 109 -5.22 -11.68 9.34
N TYR A 110 -5.76 -10.58 9.86
CA TYR A 110 -7.21 -10.37 10.01
C TYR A 110 -7.98 -11.53 10.69
N GLY A 111 -7.33 -12.24 11.61
CA GLY A 111 -7.93 -13.35 12.36
C GLY A 111 -7.76 -14.73 11.71
N GLU A 112 -7.05 -14.81 10.59
CA GLU A 112 -6.76 -16.06 9.87
C GLU A 112 -5.24 -16.25 9.70
N PRO A 113 -4.73 -17.49 9.60
CA PRO A 113 -3.37 -17.75 9.16
C PRO A 113 -3.26 -17.54 7.65
N TRP A 114 -2.39 -16.64 7.21
CA TRP A 114 -2.08 -16.38 5.80
C TRP A 114 -0.66 -16.81 5.47
#